data_AF-A0A2M7AB57-F1
#
_entry.id   AF-A0A2M7AB57-F1
#
_cell.length_a   1.000
_cell.length_b   1.000
_cell.length_c   1.000
_cell.angle_alpha   90.00
_cell.angle_beta   90.00
_cell.angle_gamma   90.00
#
_symmetry.space_group_name_H-M   'P 1'
#
loop_
_entity.id
_entity.type
_entity.pdbx_description
1 polymer ?
#
loop_
_entity_poly.entity_id
_entity_poly.type
_entity_poly.pdbx_seq_one_letter_code
_entity_poly.pdbx_strand_id
1 'polypeptide(L)'
;MRGTAGKKYLFILHALLAKNDATDWTGNLITEKAISEIARHHIFPKEELREIQDEININHIGNLTFIDKGINEGLQNTPPKEYLQNFEPDVLQKHFIPTDRNLWIIDNYDDFLDKRIELMWNSISKFMKSLER
;
A
#
# COMPACT_ATOMS: atom_id res chain seq x y z
N MET A 1 6.15 -9.75 8.73
CA MET A 1 5.39 -11.02 8.87
C MET A 1 5.90 -12.11 7.93
N ARG A 2 6.26 -13.29 8.45
CA ARG A 2 6.61 -14.50 7.65
C ARG A 2 5.57 -15.61 7.90
N GLY A 3 5.45 -16.58 6.99
CA GLY A 3 4.54 -17.73 7.13
C GLY A 3 3.14 -17.55 6.54
N THR A 4 2.23 -18.48 6.83
CA THR A 4 0.85 -18.55 6.28
C THR A 4 0.00 -17.32 6.61
N ALA A 5 0.17 -16.71 7.79
CA ALA A 5 -0.52 -15.48 8.16
C ALA A 5 -0.16 -14.31 7.22
N GLY A 6 1.13 -14.15 6.88
CA GLY A 6 1.57 -13.12 5.94
C GLY A 6 0.93 -13.26 4.55
N LYS A 7 0.72 -14.50 4.08
CA LYS A 7 0.03 -14.74 2.80
C LYS A 7 -1.45 -14.31 2.84
N LYS A 8 -2.14 -14.50 3.97
CA LYS A 8 -3.53 -14.08 4.15
C LYS A 8 -3.69 -12.56 4.09
N TYR A 9 -2.83 -11.81 4.79
CA TYR A 9 -2.88 -10.34 4.76
C TYR A 9 -2.55 -9.77 3.38
N LEU A 10 -1.58 -10.36 2.67
CA LEU A 10 -1.27 -9.97 1.30
C LEU A 10 -2.43 -10.24 0.33
N PHE A 11 -3.14 -11.36 0.50
CA PHE A 11 -4.34 -11.65 -0.27
C PHE A 11 -5.46 -10.63 -0.01
N ILE A 12 -5.71 -10.28 1.26
CA ILE A 12 -6.71 -9.26 1.63
C ILE A 12 -6.35 -7.90 1.02
N LEU A 13 -5.09 -7.48 1.13
CA LEU A 13 -4.61 -6.24 0.51
C LEU A 13 -4.84 -6.26 -1.00
N HIS A 14 -4.44 -7.34 -1.68
CA HIS A 14 -4.63 -7.48 -3.13
C HIS A 14 -6.12 -7.39 -3.51
N ALA A 15 -7.01 -8.07 -2.77
CA ALA A 15 -8.44 -8.02 -3.03
C ALA A 15 -9.02 -6.60 -2.85
N LEU A 16 -8.58 -5.86 -1.83
CA LEU A 16 -9.01 -4.47 -1.61
C LEU A 16 -8.56 -3.54 -2.74
N LEU A 17 -7.30 -3.66 -3.16
CA LEU A 17 -6.76 -2.88 -4.27
C LEU A 17 -7.50 -3.20 -5.58
N ALA A 18 -7.72 -4.49 -5.87
CA ALA A 18 -8.46 -4.93 -7.05
C ALA A 18 -9.90 -4.42 -7.05
N LYS A 19 -10.57 -4.45 -5.89
CA LYS A 19 -11.93 -3.92 -5.73
C LYS A 19 -12.02 -2.41 -5.98
N ASN A 20 -10.90 -1.70 -5.90
CA ASN A 20 -10.80 -0.26 -6.07
C ASN A 20 -10.15 0.12 -7.42
N ASP A 21 -10.07 -0.82 -8.37
CA ASP A 21 -9.47 -0.63 -9.70
C ASP A 21 -8.04 -0.04 -9.65
N ALA A 22 -7.28 -0.45 -8.63
CA ALA A 22 -5.89 -0.03 -8.45
C ALA A 22 -5.01 -0.51 -9.61
N THR A 23 -4.11 0.36 -10.04
CA THR A 23 -3.11 0.05 -11.08
C THR A 23 -1.79 -0.35 -10.47
N ASP A 24 -0.91 -0.94 -11.25
CA ASP A 24 0.46 -1.24 -10.84
C ASP A 24 1.40 -0.02 -10.90
N TRP A 25 0.83 1.19 -10.96
CA TRP A 25 1.50 2.49 -11.17
C TRP A 25 2.12 2.70 -12.56
N THR A 26 1.96 1.74 -13.48
CA THR A 26 2.26 1.92 -14.92
C THR A 26 1.01 2.16 -15.77
N GLY A 27 -0.17 2.09 -15.15
CA GLY A 27 -1.47 2.28 -15.79
C GLY A 27 -2.25 0.98 -16.04
N ASN A 28 -1.64 -0.19 -15.85
CA ASN A 28 -2.31 -1.48 -15.96
C ASN A 28 -2.96 -1.85 -14.62
N LEU A 29 -4.13 -2.48 -14.64
CA LEU A 29 -4.77 -2.93 -13.39
C LEU A 29 -3.92 -4.03 -12.73
N ILE A 30 -3.88 -4.05 -11.40
CA ILE A 30 -3.17 -5.12 -10.69
C ILE A 30 -3.79 -6.51 -10.94
N THR A 31 -5.02 -6.57 -11.44
CA THR A 31 -5.71 -7.83 -11.78
C THR A 31 -5.36 -8.37 -13.17
N GLU A 32 -4.71 -7.58 -14.01
CA GLU A 32 -4.33 -7.98 -15.37
C GLU A 32 -3.04 -8.80 -15.42
N LYS A 33 -2.25 -8.74 -14.33
CA LYS A 33 -0.99 -9.47 -14.19
C LYS A 33 -1.15 -10.66 -13.24
N ALA A 34 -0.35 -11.70 -13.43
CA ALA A 34 -0.27 -12.76 -12.43
C ALA A 34 0.30 -12.19 -11.12
N ILE A 35 -0.14 -12.69 -9.96
CA ILE A 35 0.38 -12.23 -8.66
C ILE A 35 1.91 -12.34 -8.55
N SER A 36 2.52 -13.30 -9.26
CA SER A 36 3.98 -13.49 -9.35
C SER A 36 4.71 -12.42 -10.17
N GLU A 37 3.98 -11.66 -10.99
CA GLU A 37 4.49 -10.62 -11.87
C GLU A 37 4.42 -9.23 -11.23
N ILE A 38 3.74 -9.11 -10.09
CA ILE A 38 3.59 -7.86 -9.35
C ILE A 38 4.54 -7.86 -8.15
N ALA A 39 5.16 -6.71 -7.88
CA ALA A 39 6.04 -6.54 -6.73
C ALA A 39 5.24 -6.10 -5.49
N ARG A 40 5.59 -6.69 -4.35
CA ARG A 40 5.20 -6.15 -3.04
C ARG A 40 6.18 -5.04 -2.68
N HIS A 41 5.68 -3.83 -2.54
CA HIS A 41 6.46 -2.66 -2.19
C HIS A 41 6.15 -2.19 -0.77
N HIS A 42 7.19 -1.72 -0.08
CA HIS A 42 7.10 -1.02 1.20
C HIS A 42 7.03 0.48 0.92
N ILE A 43 5.90 1.12 1.21
CA ILE A 43 5.67 2.54 0.90
C ILE A 43 6.73 3.40 1.59
N PHE A 44 6.95 3.14 2.88
CA PHE A 44 8.11 3.61 3.64
C PHE A 44 9.19 2.53 3.59
N PRO A 45 10.37 2.83 3.04
CA PRO A 45 11.47 1.89 2.92
C PRO A 45 11.85 1.27 4.26
N LYS A 46 12.18 -0.02 4.24
CA LYS A 46 12.59 -0.72 5.47
C LYS A 46 13.82 -0.11 6.10
N GLU A 47 14.82 0.25 5.29
CA GLU A 47 16.09 0.79 5.79
C GLU A 47 15.89 2.04 6.64
N GLU A 48 14.98 2.92 6.20
CA GLU A 48 14.63 4.15 6.92
C GLU A 48 13.92 3.88 8.25
N LEU A 49 13.17 2.77 8.35
CA LEU A 49 12.37 2.45 9.53
C LEU A 49 13.10 1.56 10.55
N ARG A 50 14.19 0.88 10.17
CA ARG A 50 14.84 -0.18 10.98
C ARG A 50 15.23 0.25 12.39
N GLU A 51 15.65 1.50 12.56
CA GLU A 51 16.13 2.03 13.86
C GLU A 51 15.00 2.64 14.71
N ILE A 52 13.81 2.85 14.14
CA ILE A 52 12.71 3.59 14.78
C ILE A 52 11.42 2.78 14.92
N GLN A 53 11.31 1.64 14.23
CA GLN A 53 10.11 0.81 14.21
C GLN A 53 10.48 -0.67 14.36
N ASP A 54 9.57 -1.45 14.93
CA ASP A 54 9.74 -2.90 15.01
C ASP A 54 9.40 -3.61 13.70
N GLU A 55 9.79 -4.89 13.58
CA GLU A 55 9.50 -5.71 12.39
C GLU A 55 8.00 -5.91 12.12
N ILE A 56 7.14 -5.71 13.12
CA ILE A 56 5.68 -5.83 12.94
C ILE A 56 5.18 -4.60 12.20
N ASN A 57 5.54 -3.40 12.67
CA ASN A 57 5.17 -2.12 12.07
C ASN A 57 5.82 -1.94 10.70
N ILE A 58 7.11 -2.24 10.54
CA ILE A 58 7.80 -2.16 9.23
C ILE A 58 7.06 -3.00 8.17
N ASN A 59 6.56 -4.19 8.54
CA ASN A 59 5.82 -5.07 7.64
C ASN A 59 4.29 -4.97 7.80
N HIS A 60 3.79 -3.87 8.36
CA HIS A 60 2.38 -3.63 8.56
C HIS A 60 1.65 -3.57 7.21
N ILE A 61 0.40 -4.05 7.15
CA ILE A 61 -0.39 -4.03 5.90
C ILE A 61 -0.57 -2.60 5.37
N GLY A 62 -0.66 -1.62 6.27
CA GLY A 62 -0.70 -0.19 5.94
C GLY A 62 0.61 0.34 5.35
N ASN A 63 1.74 -0.35 5.49
CA ASN A 63 3.00 0.03 4.81
C ASN A 63 3.22 -0.74 3.49
N LEU A 64 2.35 -1.67 3.14
CA LEU A 64 2.52 -2.53 1.97
C LEU A 64 1.59 -2.13 0.83
N THR A 65 2.09 -2.22 -0.39
CA THR A 65 1.30 -2.06 -1.62
C THR A 65 1.80 -3.02 -2.71
N PHE A 66 1.05 -3.11 -3.80
CA PHE A 66 1.39 -3.91 -4.98
C PHE A 66 1.58 -3.00 -6.18
N ILE A 67 2.74 -3.09 -6.83
CA ILE A 67 3.15 -2.23 -7.95
C ILE A 67 3.94 -3.03 -8.98
N ASP A 68 4.22 -2.44 -10.13
CA ASP A 68 5.07 -3.04 -11.15
C ASP A 68 6.50 -3.29 -10.64
N LYS A 69 7.13 -4.38 -11.11
CA LYS A 69 8.49 -4.76 -10.71
C LYS A 69 9.53 -3.70 -11.10
N GLY A 70 9.44 -3.13 -12.29
CA GLY A 70 10.36 -2.11 -12.76
C GLY A 70 10.26 -0.83 -11.93
N ILE A 71 9.03 -0.41 -11.60
CA ILE A 71 8.83 0.72 -10.67
C ILE A 71 9.42 0.40 -9.30
N ASN A 72 9.14 -0.79 -8.74
CA ASN A 72 9.68 -1.19 -7.44
C ASN A 72 11.22 -1.21 -7.40
N GLU A 73 11.86 -1.71 -8.46
CA GLU A 73 13.31 -1.72 -8.60
C GLU A 73 13.89 -0.29 -8.71
N GLY A 74 13.19 0.61 -9.39
CA GLY A 74 13.59 2.01 -9.53
C GLY A 74 13.46 2.82 -8.22
N LEU A 75 12.46 2.51 -7.39
CA LEU A 75 12.22 3.23 -6.13
C LEU A 75 13.25 2.91 -5.05
N GLN A 76 13.83 1.70 -5.02
CA GLN A 76 14.84 1.29 -4.03
C GLN A 76 14.45 1.69 -2.58
N ASN A 77 15.27 2.54 -1.93
CA ASN A 77 15.04 3.07 -0.59
C ASN A 77 14.56 4.53 -0.60
N THR A 78 13.96 4.99 -1.72
CA THR A 78 13.47 6.36 -1.85
C THR A 78 12.27 6.57 -0.90
N PRO A 79 12.28 7.59 -0.04
CA PRO A 79 11.20 7.81 0.91
C PRO A 79 9.92 8.32 0.20
N PRO A 80 8.72 8.04 0.75
CA PRO A 80 7.46 8.36 0.12
C PRO A 80 7.27 9.86 -0.17
N LYS A 81 7.79 10.74 0.69
CA LYS A 81 7.78 12.20 0.46
C LYS A 81 8.40 12.61 -0.89
N GLU A 82 9.35 11.84 -1.41
CA GLU A 82 10.09 12.17 -2.63
C GLU A 82 9.39 11.65 -3.88
N TYR A 83 8.78 10.47 -3.82
CA TYR A 83 8.22 9.81 -5.01
C TYR A 83 6.69 9.87 -5.12
N LEU A 84 5.93 9.91 -4.01
CA LEU A 84 4.46 9.85 -4.09
C LEU A 84 3.87 11.05 -4.82
N GLN A 85 4.52 12.22 -4.71
CA GLN A 85 4.11 13.44 -5.42
C GLN A 85 4.15 13.32 -6.95
N ASN A 86 4.84 12.32 -7.50
CA ASN A 86 4.96 12.10 -8.94
C ASN A 86 3.78 11.30 -9.51
N PHE A 87 2.87 10.81 -8.65
CA PHE A 87 1.68 10.09 -9.06
C PHE A 87 0.43 10.97 -8.92
N GLU A 88 -0.51 10.77 -9.84
CA GLU A 88 -1.81 11.43 -9.77
C GLU A 88 -2.55 11.03 -8.49
N PRO A 89 -3.27 11.96 -7.82
CA PRO A 89 -4.00 11.66 -6.59
C PRO A 89 -4.97 10.48 -6.70
N ASP A 90 -5.62 10.30 -7.84
CA ASP A 90 -6.54 9.17 -8.09
C ASP A 90 -5.80 7.81 -8.01
N VAL A 91 -4.58 7.72 -8.56
CA VAL A 91 -3.76 6.51 -8.47
C VAL A 91 -3.45 6.20 -7.00
N LEU A 92 -3.05 7.20 -6.22
CA LEU A 92 -2.74 7.01 -4.79
C LEU A 92 -3.99 6.62 -3.98
N GLN A 93 -5.11 7.28 -4.23
CA GLN A 93 -6.39 6.99 -3.56
C GLN A 93 -6.88 5.58 -3.85
N LYS A 94 -6.67 5.07 -5.06
CA LYS A 94 -6.98 3.68 -5.40
C LYS A 94 -6.20 2.67 -4.56
N HIS A 95 -5.00 3.05 -4.10
CA HIS A 95 -4.17 2.28 -3.17
C HIS A 95 -4.43 2.56 -1.68
N PHE A 96 -5.46 3.37 -1.39
CA PHE A 96 -5.76 3.88 -0.05
C PHE A 96 -4.61 4.68 0.57
N ILE A 97 -3.73 5.25 -0.26
CA ILE A 97 -2.64 6.10 0.20
C ILE A 97 -3.24 7.50 0.49
N PRO A 98 -3.13 8.02 1.73
CA PRO A 98 -3.58 9.35 2.05
C PRO A 98 -2.91 10.40 1.17
N THR A 99 -3.68 11.37 0.66
CA THR A 99 -3.15 12.45 -0.21
C THR A 99 -2.62 13.66 0.56
N ASP A 100 -2.75 13.66 1.90
CA ASP A 100 -2.09 14.65 2.76
C ASP A 100 -0.58 14.39 2.79
N ARG A 101 0.20 15.31 2.21
CA ARG A 101 1.65 15.17 2.08
C ARG A 101 2.38 15.18 3.41
N ASN A 102 1.78 15.74 4.47
CA ASN A 102 2.38 15.68 5.81
C ASN A 102 2.51 14.23 6.29
N LEU A 103 1.60 13.35 5.90
CA LEU A 103 1.63 11.93 6.24
C LEU A 103 2.69 11.15 5.46
N TRP A 104 3.40 11.76 4.50
CA TRP A 104 4.46 11.07 3.74
C TRP A 104 5.84 11.23 4.39
N ILE A 105 5.90 11.93 5.52
CA ILE A 105 7.12 12.18 6.30
C ILE A 105 7.30 11.04 7.30
N ILE A 106 8.54 10.58 7.48
CA ILE A 106 8.86 9.45 8.35
C ILE A 106 8.44 9.66 9.81
N ASP A 107 8.52 10.89 10.30
CA ASP A 107 8.09 11.27 11.66
C ASP A 107 6.58 11.06 11.87
N ASN A 108 5.80 11.04 10.79
CA ASN A 108 4.35 10.83 10.79
C ASN A 108 3.98 9.41 10.32
N TYR A 109 4.91 8.45 10.41
CA TYR A 109 4.71 7.08 9.93
C TYR A 109 3.51 6.39 10.59
N ASP A 110 3.36 6.51 11.92
CA ASP A 110 2.26 5.87 12.63
C ASP A 110 0.90 6.49 12.22
N ASP A 111 0.84 7.82 12.08
CA ASP A 111 -0.34 8.53 11.57
C ASP A 111 -0.68 8.11 10.14
N PHE A 112 0.34 7.87 9.29
CA PHE A 112 0.14 7.35 7.95
C PHE A 112 -0.50 5.96 7.98
N LEU A 113 0.01 5.06 8.83
CA LEU A 113 -0.55 3.71 8.98
C LEU A 113 -2.02 3.79 9.41
N ASP A 114 -2.31 4.57 10.45
CA ASP A 114 -3.66 4.73 10.98
C ASP A 114 -4.61 5.28 9.92
N LYS A 115 -4.19 6.34 9.21
CA LYS A 115 -5.04 6.94 8.19
C LYS A 115 -5.28 5.99 7.01
N ARG A 116 -4.26 5.28 6.55
CA ARG A 116 -4.39 4.30 5.47
C ARG A 116 -5.29 3.14 5.87
N ILE A 117 -5.18 2.64 7.11
CA ILE A 117 -6.07 1.59 7.63
C ILE A 117 -7.51 2.08 7.71
N GLU A 118 -7.75 3.30 8.17
CA GLU A 118 -9.08 3.91 8.21
C GLU A 118 -9.71 3.93 6.81
N LEU A 119 -8.96 4.35 5.78
CA LEU A 119 -9.41 4.36 4.39
C LEU A 119 -9.76 2.95 3.88
N MET A 120 -8.90 1.96 4.16
CA MET A 120 -9.15 0.56 3.81
C MET A 120 -10.39 0.01 4.51
N TRP A 121 -10.53 0.29 5.81
CA TRP A 121 -11.66 -0.12 6.63
C TRP A 121 -12.99 0.47 6.13
N ASN A 122 -13.00 1.76 5.80
CA ASN A 122 -14.19 2.43 5.28
C ASN A 122 -14.62 1.83 3.93
N SER A 123 -13.65 1.51 3.07
CA SER A 123 -13.92 0.86 1.78
C SER A 123 -14.55 -0.52 1.95
N ILE A 124 -13.92 -1.39 2.76
CA ILE A 124 -14.45 -2.75 2.96
C ILE A 124 -15.79 -2.73 3.71
N SER A 125 -15.97 -1.86 4.68
CA SER A 125 -17.24 -1.72 5.42
C SER A 125 -18.37 -1.30 4.49
N LYS A 126 -18.11 -0.36 3.57
CA LYS A 126 -19.08 0.05 2.54
C LYS A 126 -19.40 -1.10 1.60
N PHE A 127 -18.41 -1.90 1.22
CA PHE A 127 -18.61 -3.07 0.38
C PHE A 127 -19.46 -4.14 1.08
N MET A 128 -19.15 -4.51 2.33
CA MET A 128 -19.90 -5.52 3.07
C MET A 128 -21.38 -5.13 3.22
N LYS A 129 -21.68 -3.87 3.56
CA LYS A 129 -23.05 -3.35 3.62
C LYS A 129 -23.78 -3.41 2.28
N SER A 130 -23.06 -3.36 1.16
CA SER A 130 -23.68 -3.49 -0.17
C SER A 130 -24.09 -4.92 -0.51
N LEU A 131 -23.52 -5.92 0.18
CA LEU A 131 -23.83 -7.35 0.01
C LEU A 131 -25.01 -7.83 0.87
N GLU A 132 -25.41 -7.07 1.89
CA GLU A 132 -26.54 -7.38 2.78
C GLU A 132 -27.91 -7.10 2.12
N ARG A 133 -27.94 -6.90 0.80
CA ARG A 133 -29.13 -6.63 -0.01
C ARG A 133 -29.66 -7.91 -0.62
#